data_AF-A0A497ATV9-F1
#
_entry.id   AF-A0A497ATV9-F1
#
_cell.length_a   1.000
_cell.length_b   1.000
_cell.length_c   1.000
_cell.angle_alpha   90.00
_cell.angle_beta   90.00
_cell.angle_gamma   90.00
#
_symmetry.space_group_name_H-M   'P 1'
#
loop_
_entity.id
_entity.type
_entity.pdbx_description
1 polymer ?
#
loop_
_entity_poly.entity_id
_entity_poly.type
_entity_poly.pdbx_seq_one_letter_code
_entity_poly.pdbx_strand_id
1 'polypeptide(L)'
;QPQSSGPLQIVDPGYELVEWQPLPEQKEWEGYLRLLFTGGAAPHTSSIAHRDPQHENYHYFRYGGCQGAPIRADVWSADGQHTFKDIWIGAPWCPDE
;
A
#
# COMPACT_ATOMS: atom_id res chain seq x y z
N GLN A 1 -4.84 -27.90 6.44
CA GLN A 1 -5.18 -26.57 6.99
C GLN A 1 -4.11 -25.58 6.56
N PRO A 2 -4.45 -24.30 6.33
CA PRO A 2 -3.46 -23.25 6.14
C PRO A 2 -2.52 -23.23 7.36
N GLN A 3 -1.21 -23.31 7.15
CA GLN A 3 -0.24 -23.28 8.24
C GLN A 3 -0.01 -21.80 8.60
N SER A 4 -0.56 -21.36 9.74
CA SER A 4 -0.43 -19.97 10.19
C SER A 4 1.03 -19.69 10.55
N SER A 5 1.59 -18.61 9.98
CA SER A 5 2.99 -18.22 10.17
C SER A 5 3.21 -17.22 11.31
N GLY A 6 2.19 -17.01 12.15
CA GLY A 6 2.18 -16.00 13.22
C GLY A 6 1.10 -14.94 13.01
N PRO A 7 1.07 -13.88 13.85
CA PRO A 7 0.09 -12.81 13.73
C PRO A 7 0.31 -12.01 12.45
N LEU A 8 -0.76 -11.75 11.68
CA LEU A 8 -0.72 -10.92 10.49
C LEU A 8 -0.45 -9.45 10.87
N GLN A 9 0.63 -8.88 10.34
CA GLN A 9 1.08 -7.53 10.66
C GLN A 9 1.66 -6.82 9.43
N ILE A 10 1.26 -5.57 9.19
CA ILE A 10 1.92 -4.66 8.25
C ILE A 10 3.16 -4.09 8.96
N VAL A 11 4.35 -4.33 8.40
CA VAL A 11 5.62 -3.91 9.03
C VAL A 11 5.84 -2.41 8.89
N ASP A 12 6.83 -1.83 9.57
CA ASP A 12 7.25 -0.44 9.33
C ASP A 12 8.22 -0.36 8.13
N PRO A 13 8.06 0.60 7.18
CA PRO A 13 7.04 1.65 7.13
C PRO A 13 5.66 1.20 6.59
N GLY A 14 5.57 -0.02 6.06
CA GLY A 14 4.34 -0.67 5.61
C GLY A 14 4.21 -0.80 4.10
N TYR A 15 5.13 -0.17 3.37
CA TYR A 15 5.18 -0.21 1.93
C TYR A 15 6.62 0.00 1.40
N GLU A 16 6.85 -0.40 0.15
CA GLU A 16 7.96 0.03 -0.68
C GLU A 16 7.42 0.70 -1.96
N LEU A 17 8.13 1.73 -2.44
CA LEU A 17 7.87 2.34 -3.75
C LEU A 17 8.61 1.52 -4.80
N VAL A 18 7.89 0.87 -5.71
CA VAL A 18 8.50 0.01 -6.72
C VAL A 18 8.71 0.76 -8.03
N GLU A 19 7.72 1.51 -8.46
CA GLU A 19 7.77 2.38 -9.63
C GLU A 19 7.15 3.72 -9.28
N TRP A 20 7.71 4.80 -9.80
CA TRP A 20 7.25 6.16 -9.50
C TRP A 20 7.60 7.13 -10.62
N GLN A 21 6.62 7.89 -11.09
CA GLN A 21 6.83 8.91 -12.11
C GLN A 21 6.00 10.17 -11.85
N PRO A 22 6.60 11.37 -12.03
CA PRO A 22 5.84 12.61 -12.02
C PRO A 22 4.95 12.69 -13.26
N LEU A 23 3.80 13.34 -13.12
CA LEU A 23 2.87 13.72 -14.18
C LEU A 23 2.78 15.26 -14.20
N PRO A 24 3.76 15.94 -14.84
CA PRO A 24 3.94 17.39 -14.67
C PRO A 24 2.75 18.21 -15.15
N GLU A 25 2.13 17.81 -16.25
CA GLU A 25 0.96 18.47 -16.84
C GLU A 25 -0.24 18.49 -15.90
N GLN A 26 -0.38 17.48 -15.04
CA GLN A 26 -1.48 17.34 -14.09
C GLN A 26 -1.11 17.78 -12.68
N LYS A 27 0.16 18.18 -12.42
CA LYS A 27 0.72 18.40 -11.08
C LYS A 27 0.49 17.20 -10.15
N GLU A 28 0.64 16.02 -10.72
CA GLU A 28 0.39 14.74 -10.05
C GLU A 28 1.64 13.87 -10.12
N TRP A 29 1.57 12.73 -9.45
CA TRP A 29 2.49 11.64 -9.64
C TRP A 29 1.72 10.33 -9.57
N GLU A 30 2.26 9.30 -10.20
CA GLU A 30 1.71 7.96 -10.17
C GLU A 30 2.81 6.91 -10.04
N GLY A 31 2.41 5.73 -9.59
CA GLY A 31 3.35 4.65 -9.37
C GLY A 31 2.70 3.41 -8.79
N TYR A 32 3.56 2.51 -8.34
CA TYR A 32 3.14 1.27 -7.71
C TYR A 32 3.76 1.14 -6.32
N LEU A 33 2.89 0.78 -5.38
CA LEU A 33 3.21 0.51 -4.00
C LEU A 33 3.18 -0.98 -3.77
N ARG A 34 4.21 -1.52 -3.15
CA ARG A 34 4.13 -2.88 -2.63
C ARG A 34 3.98 -2.86 -1.12
N LEU A 35 2.92 -3.46 -0.60
CA LEU A 35 2.68 -3.56 0.82
C LEU A 35 3.60 -4.60 1.45
N LEU A 36 4.18 -4.22 2.59
CA LEU A 36 5.10 -5.06 3.36
C LEU A 36 4.37 -5.59 4.59
N PHE A 37 4.20 -6.91 4.67
CA PHE A 37 3.53 -7.57 5.79
C PHE A 37 4.15 -8.94 6.09
N THR A 38 3.90 -9.45 7.29
CA THR A 38 4.34 -10.76 7.77
C THR A 38 3.19 -11.48 8.48
N GLY A 39 3.34 -12.79 8.69
CA GLY A 39 2.34 -13.59 9.40
C GLY A 39 1.09 -13.90 8.56
N GLY A 40 0.08 -14.46 9.24
CA GLY A 40 -1.12 -14.97 8.59
C GLY A 40 -0.85 -16.23 7.76
N ALA A 41 -1.92 -16.87 7.31
CA ALA A 41 -1.83 -17.97 6.37
C ALA A 41 -2.13 -17.51 4.93
N ALA A 42 -1.32 -17.94 3.97
CA ALA A 42 -1.58 -17.70 2.56
C ALA A 42 -2.85 -18.47 2.07
N PRO A 43 -3.52 -18.01 1.00
CA PRO A 43 -3.27 -16.77 0.26
C PRO A 43 -3.64 -15.51 1.05
N HIS A 44 -2.99 -14.40 0.72
CA HIS A 44 -3.32 -13.08 1.23
C HIS A 44 -4.10 -12.28 0.18
N THR A 45 -4.90 -11.34 0.66
CA THR A 45 -5.44 -10.25 -0.16
C THR A 45 -5.10 -8.92 0.49
N SER A 46 -5.02 -7.86 -0.30
CA SER A 46 -4.75 -6.54 0.23
C SER A 46 -5.43 -5.44 -0.57
N SER A 47 -5.61 -4.27 0.05
CA SER A 47 -6.12 -3.08 -0.62
C SER A 47 -5.46 -1.82 -0.07
N ILE A 48 -5.50 -0.76 -0.88
CA ILE A 48 -5.12 0.59 -0.48
C ILE A 48 -6.28 1.56 -0.76
N ALA A 49 -6.39 2.62 0.05
CA ALA A 49 -7.34 3.73 -0.18
C ALA A 49 -8.79 3.26 -0.37
N HIS A 50 -9.22 2.22 0.36
CA HIS A 50 -10.55 1.62 0.26
C HIS A 50 -10.93 1.10 -1.13
N ARG A 51 -9.94 0.78 -1.98
CA ARG A 51 -10.17 0.08 -3.25
C ARG A 51 -10.48 -1.40 -3.03
N ASP A 52 -10.96 -2.06 -4.08
CA ASP A 52 -11.25 -3.50 -4.05
C ASP A 52 -10.00 -4.31 -3.66
N PRO A 53 -10.13 -5.30 -2.75
CA PRO A 53 -9.03 -6.19 -2.40
C PRO A 53 -8.51 -6.98 -3.60
N GLN A 54 -7.20 -7.10 -3.68
CA GLN A 54 -6.49 -7.83 -4.74
C GLN A 54 -5.64 -8.94 -4.12
N HIS A 55 -5.41 -10.04 -4.86
CA HIS A 55 -4.54 -11.15 -4.42
C HIS A 55 -3.06 -10.79 -4.42
N GLU A 56 -2.72 -9.64 -5.00
CA GLU A 56 -1.37 -9.13 -5.05
C GLU A 56 -1.17 -8.10 -3.93
N ASN A 57 0.07 -7.99 -3.45
CA ASN A 57 0.47 -6.93 -2.55
C ASN A 57 0.96 -5.69 -3.30
N TYR A 58 0.68 -5.59 -4.61
CA TYR A 58 1.15 -4.58 -5.53
C TYR A 58 -0.02 -3.70 -5.97
N HIS A 59 0.05 -2.40 -5.70
CA HIS A 59 -1.07 -1.49 -5.85
C HIS A 59 -0.68 -0.27 -6.65
N TYR A 60 -1.42 0.00 -7.74
CA TYR A 60 -1.30 1.27 -8.44
C TYR A 60 -1.87 2.41 -7.61
N PHE A 61 -1.13 3.51 -7.54
CA PHE A 61 -1.52 4.71 -6.85
C PHE A 61 -1.22 5.96 -7.67
N ARG A 62 -2.13 6.93 -7.63
CA ARG A 62 -2.01 8.24 -8.27
C ARG A 62 -2.48 9.29 -7.29
N TYR A 63 -1.70 10.35 -7.14
CA TYR A 63 -1.98 11.40 -6.17
C TYR A 63 -1.58 12.76 -6.71
N GLY A 64 -2.41 13.75 -6.39
CA GLY A 64 -2.20 15.14 -6.74
C GLY A 64 -1.79 15.95 -5.52
N GLY A 65 -0.84 16.86 -5.74
CA GLY A 65 -0.42 17.82 -4.74
C GLY A 65 0.88 17.49 -4.02
N CYS A 66 1.30 18.46 -3.22
CA CYS A 66 2.61 18.51 -2.58
C CYS A 66 2.63 18.01 -1.13
N GLN A 67 1.46 17.73 -0.57
CA GLN A 67 1.37 17.13 0.74
C GLN A 67 1.45 15.61 0.57
N GLY A 68 2.02 14.91 1.55
CA GLY A 68 2.00 13.46 1.50
C GLY A 68 0.57 12.92 1.51
N ALA A 69 0.36 11.76 0.91
CA ALA A 69 -0.92 11.09 0.87
C ALA A 69 -1.07 10.19 2.11
N PRO A 70 -2.00 10.50 3.04
CA PRO A 70 -2.43 9.53 4.04
C PRO A 70 -3.28 8.47 3.35
N ILE A 71 -2.84 7.22 3.38
CA ILE A 71 -3.57 6.10 2.81
C ILE A 71 -3.72 5.01 3.85
N ARG A 72 -4.91 4.44 3.93
CA ARG A 72 -5.11 3.19 4.66
C ARG A 72 -4.76 2.00 3.77
N ALA A 73 -3.86 1.16 4.27
CA ALA A 73 -3.56 -0.16 3.72
C ALA A 73 -4.23 -1.23 4.58
N ASP A 74 -4.93 -2.17 3.94
CA ASP A 74 -5.58 -3.30 4.60
C ASP A 74 -5.02 -4.61 4.02
N VAL A 75 -4.79 -5.61 4.88
CA VAL A 75 -4.32 -6.95 4.48
C VAL A 75 -5.15 -8.01 5.19
N TRP A 76 -5.61 -9.01 4.44
CA TRP A 76 -6.31 -10.18 4.93
C TRP A 76 -5.54 -11.47 4.62
N SER A 77 -5.70 -12.48 5.45
CA SER A 77 -5.13 -13.81 5.26
C SER A 77 -6.21 -14.90 5.27
N ALA A 78 -5.89 -16.06 4.69
CA ALA A 78 -6.84 -17.17 4.54
C ALA A 78 -7.28 -17.82 5.87
N ASP A 79 -6.52 -17.61 6.96
CA ASP A 79 -6.90 -18.00 8.31
C ASP A 79 -7.81 -16.98 9.01
N GLY A 80 -8.32 -15.98 8.28
CA GLY A 80 -9.32 -15.02 8.74
C GLY A 80 -8.76 -13.83 9.51
N GLN A 81 -7.43 -13.67 9.56
CA GLN A 81 -6.84 -12.48 10.17
C GLN A 81 -7.00 -11.27 9.24
N HIS A 82 -7.11 -10.10 9.86
CA HIS A 82 -7.16 -8.80 9.19
C HIS A 82 -6.31 -7.82 9.97
N THR A 83 -5.51 -7.03 9.27
CA THR A 83 -4.73 -5.93 9.84
C THR A 83 -4.82 -4.73 8.92
N PHE A 84 -4.64 -3.54 9.49
CA PHE A 84 -4.63 -2.30 8.73
C PHE A 84 -3.61 -1.33 9.30
N LYS A 85 -3.17 -0.41 8.45
CA LYS A 85 -2.23 0.65 8.82
C LYS A 85 -2.46 1.88 7.97
N ASP A 86 -2.50 3.03 8.62
CA ASP A 86 -2.42 4.31 7.92
C ASP A 86 -0.95 4.55 7.58
N ILE A 87 -0.63 4.57 6.28
CA ILE A 87 0.68 4.86 5.75
C ILE A 87 0.72 6.29 5.21
N TRP A 88 1.82 6.98 5.47
CA TRP A 88 2.08 8.29 4.91
C TRP A 88 3.03 8.17 3.73
N ILE A 89 2.55 8.53 2.56
CA ILE A 89 3.33 8.47 1.34
C ILE A 89 3.76 9.88 0.99
N GLY A 90 5.06 10.18 1.15
CA GLY A 90 5.59 11.49 0.83
C GLY A 90 5.43 11.80 -0.66
N ALA A 91 5.09 13.06 -0.99
CA ALA A 91 5.15 13.53 -2.37
C ALA A 91 6.63 13.63 -2.77
N PRO A 92 7.12 12.81 -3.72
CA PRO A 92 8.53 12.86 -4.09
C PRO A 92 8.82 13.95 -5.11
N TRP A 93 7.77 14.53 -5.70
CA TRP A 93 7.87 15.64 -6.62
C TRP A 93 6.89 16.74 -6.25
N CYS A 94 7.44 17.94 -6.09
CA CYS A 94 6.73 19.19 -5.98
C CYS A 94 7.37 20.15 -6.97
N PRO A 95 6.67 20.61 -8.01
CA PRO A 95 7.15 21.75 -8.76
C PRO A 95 7.18 22.93 -7.79
N ASP A 96 8.34 23.56 -7.63
CA ASP A 96 8.41 24.89 -7.02
C ASP A 96 7.44 25.79 -7.80
N GLU A 97 6.54 26.48 -7.08
CA GLU A 97 5.56 27.40 -7.68
C GLU A 97 6.21 28.53 -8.48
#